data_AF-A0A356IIQ7-F1
#
_entry.id   AF-A0A356IIQ7-F1
#
_cell.length_a   1.000
_cell.length_b   1.000
_cell.length_c   1.000
_cell.angle_alpha   90.00
_cell.angle_beta   90.00
_cell.angle_gamma   90.00
#
_symmetry.space_group_name_H-M   'P 1'
#
loop_
_entity.id
_entity.type
_entity.pdbx_description
1 polymer ?
#
loop_
_entity_poly.entity_id
_entity_poly.type
_entity_poly.pdbx_seq_one_letter_code
_entity_poly.pdbx_strand_id
1 'polypeptide(L)'
;TKCRRKDITDIFLGTGLGPRSYAIIEQGMISRLIEAKPDELRVYIEEAAGISKYKERRKETEHRMRRTRENLERLEDLREELGRQLQHLERQAAAAEKYKQFKEEERLGR
;
A
#
# COMPACT_ATOMS: atom_id res chain seq x y z
N THR A 1 4.92 -19.65 23.21
CA THR A 1 5.35 -18.54 22.32
C THR A 1 4.24 -18.29 21.32
N LYS A 2 3.76 -17.04 21.14
CA LYS A 2 2.68 -16.71 20.16
C LYS A 2 3.28 -16.48 18.77
N CYS A 3 2.68 -17.05 17.73
CA CYS A 3 3.00 -16.81 16.32
C CYS A 3 1.74 -16.43 15.54
N ARG A 4 1.87 -15.67 14.45
CA ARG A 4 0.72 -15.33 13.59
C ARG A 4 0.49 -16.46 12.60
N ARG A 5 -0.78 -16.69 12.25
CA ARG A 5 -1.15 -17.67 11.20
C ARG A 5 -0.41 -17.41 9.87
N LYS A 6 -0.18 -16.12 9.54
CA LYS A 6 0.57 -15.73 8.33
C LYS A 6 2.01 -16.26 8.37
N ASP A 7 2.70 -16.10 9.52
CA ASP A 7 4.10 -16.53 9.65
C ASP A 7 4.23 -18.05 9.45
N ILE A 8 3.27 -18.83 9.97
CA ILE A 8 3.20 -20.28 9.74
C ILE A 8 2.93 -20.61 8.27
N THR A 9 1.98 -19.92 7.64
CA THR A 9 1.64 -20.13 6.22
C THR A 9 2.82 -19.81 5.31
N ASP A 10 3.58 -18.74 5.60
CA ASP A 10 4.74 -18.32 4.82
C ASP A 10 5.90 -19.33 4.90
N ILE A 11 6.04 -20.05 6.01
CA ILE A 11 7.03 -21.13 6.17
C ILE A 11 6.67 -22.33 5.28
N PHE A 12 5.39 -22.68 5.20
CA PHE A 12 4.88 -23.77 4.38
C PHE A 12 4.75 -23.40 2.89
N LEU A 13 4.84 -22.12 2.55
CA LEU A 13 4.75 -21.64 1.17
C LEU A 13 6.01 -22.03 0.37
N GLY A 14 5.84 -22.88 -0.64
CA GLY A 14 6.93 -23.36 -1.50
C GLY A 14 7.66 -24.60 -0.99
N THR A 15 7.21 -25.22 0.12
CA THR A 15 7.68 -26.54 0.55
C THR A 15 6.83 -27.68 0.00
N GLY A 16 5.76 -27.36 -0.74
CA GLY A 16 4.77 -28.32 -1.21
C GLY A 16 3.83 -28.82 -0.09
N LEU A 17 3.91 -28.26 1.12
CA LEU A 17 3.09 -28.61 2.29
C LEU A 17 2.10 -27.47 2.62
N GLY A 18 1.29 -27.06 1.64
CA GLY A 18 0.21 -26.08 1.82
C GLY A 18 -1.19 -26.70 1.84
N PRO A 19 -2.26 -25.88 1.92
CA PRO A 19 -3.65 -26.36 1.77
C PRO A 19 -3.93 -27.07 0.43
N ARG A 20 -3.05 -26.87 -0.56
CA ARG A 20 -3.07 -27.54 -1.87
C ARG A 20 -1.80 -28.37 -2.09
N SER A 21 -1.24 -28.88 -0.98
CA SER A 21 -0.08 -29.75 -0.98
C SER A 21 -0.26 -30.92 -1.94
N TYR A 22 0.74 -31.15 -2.79
CA TYR A 22 0.85 -32.37 -3.58
C TYR A 22 1.47 -33.53 -2.77
N ALA A 23 1.96 -33.26 -1.55
CA ALA A 23 2.58 -34.26 -0.69
C ALA A 23 1.55 -35.12 0.07
N ILE A 24 0.27 -34.75 0.04
CA ILE A 24 -0.84 -35.50 0.65
C ILE A 24 -1.84 -35.83 -0.46
N ILE A 25 -2.16 -37.10 -0.63
CA ILE A 25 -3.12 -37.58 -1.64
C ILE A 25 -4.43 -37.93 -0.93
N GLU A 26 -5.44 -37.08 -1.10
CA GLU A 26 -6.80 -37.37 -0.64
C GLU A 26 -7.54 -38.30 -1.61
N GLN A 27 -8.56 -39.01 -1.10
CA GLN A 27 -9.42 -39.81 -1.94
C GLN A 27 -10.09 -38.93 -3.02
N GLY A 28 -10.07 -39.43 -4.26
CA GLY A 28 -10.60 -38.71 -5.43
C GLY A 28 -9.76 -37.51 -5.88
N MET A 29 -8.57 -37.27 -5.31
CA MET A 29 -7.68 -36.19 -5.76
C MET A 29 -7.16 -36.41 -7.18
N ILE A 30 -6.80 -37.65 -7.53
CA ILE A 30 -6.33 -37.99 -8.88
C ILE A 30 -7.43 -37.75 -9.91
N SER A 31 -8.65 -38.21 -9.65
CA SER A 31 -9.81 -37.96 -10.53
C SER A 31 -10.06 -36.45 -10.69
N ARG A 32 -10.04 -35.69 -9.60
CA ARG A 32 -10.17 -34.23 -9.63
C ARG A 32 -9.08 -33.55 -10.46
N LEU A 33 -7.84 -34.05 -10.40
CA LEU A 33 -6.72 -33.48 -11.16
C LEU A 33 -6.82 -33.78 -12.66
N ILE A 34 -7.31 -34.97 -13.03
CA ILE A 34 -7.52 -35.36 -14.43
C ILE A 34 -8.69 -34.57 -15.05
N GLU A 35 -9.74 -34.32 -14.27
CA GLU A 35 -10.93 -33.58 -14.69
C GLU A 35 -10.80 -32.05 -14.53
N ALA A 36 -9.70 -31.58 -13.92
CA ALA A 36 -9.49 -30.18 -13.60
C ALA A 36 -9.46 -29.30 -14.86
N LYS A 37 -10.09 -28.12 -14.76
CA LYS A 37 -9.97 -27.11 -15.81
C LYS A 37 -8.54 -26.53 -15.87
N PRO A 38 -8.11 -25.97 -17.01
CA PRO A 38 -6.77 -25.40 -17.15
C PRO A 38 -6.38 -24.42 -16.04
N ASP A 39 -7.31 -23.58 -15.57
CA ASP A 39 -7.08 -22.63 -14.48
C ASP A 39 -6.80 -23.30 -13.14
N GLU A 40 -7.49 -24.42 -12.84
CA GLU A 40 -7.32 -25.19 -11.61
C GLU A 40 -6.00 -25.96 -11.65
N LEU A 41 -5.71 -26.60 -12.80
CA LEU A 41 -4.45 -27.32 -13.03
C LEU A 41 -3.24 -26.38 -12.91
N ARG A 42 -3.36 -25.14 -13.38
CA ARG A 42 -2.30 -24.13 -13.31
C ARG A 42 -1.82 -23.89 -11.88
N VAL A 43 -2.72 -23.89 -10.90
CA VAL A 43 -2.37 -23.68 -9.49
C VAL A 43 -1.46 -24.81 -8.99
N TYR A 44 -1.78 -26.06 -9.32
CA TYR A 44 -0.96 -27.23 -8.93
C TYR A 44 0.42 -27.19 -9.58
N ILE A 45 0.49 -26.84 -10.88
CA ILE A 45 1.76 -26.71 -11.61
C ILE A 45 2.62 -25.59 -11.02
N GLU A 46 2.01 -24.43 -10.72
CA GLU A 46 2.72 -23.29 -10.12
C GLU A 46 3.26 -23.60 -8.72
N GLU A 47 2.53 -24.40 -7.94
CA GLU A 47 2.95 -24.83 -6.61
C GLU A 47 4.07 -25.87 -6.68
N ALA A 48 3.98 -26.83 -7.60
CA ALA A 48 5.05 -27.81 -7.87
C ALA A 48 6.33 -27.15 -8.41
N ALA A 49 6.19 -26.09 -9.20
CA ALA A 49 7.32 -25.29 -9.71
C ALA A 49 7.88 -24.29 -8.67
N GLY A 50 7.29 -24.19 -7.48
CA GLY A 50 7.72 -23.25 -6.43
C GLY A 50 7.44 -21.77 -6.76
N ILE A 51 6.65 -21.49 -7.79
CA ILE A 51 6.36 -20.13 -8.28
C ILE A 51 5.37 -19.41 -7.36
N SER A 52 4.54 -20.17 -6.60
CA SER A 52 3.53 -19.61 -5.68
C SER A 52 4.13 -18.61 -4.68
N LYS A 53 5.33 -18.87 -4.16
CA LYS A 53 6.01 -17.96 -3.22
C LYS A 53 6.43 -16.64 -3.87
N TYR A 54 6.95 -16.71 -5.09
CA TYR A 54 7.31 -15.52 -5.85
C TYR A 54 6.07 -14.69 -6.19
N LYS A 55 5.00 -15.33 -6.67
CA LYS A 55 3.74 -14.65 -6.98
C LYS A 55 3.13 -13.93 -5.79
N GLU A 56 3.07 -14.56 -4.63
CA GLU A 56 2.52 -13.94 -3.43
C GLU A 56 3.37 -12.74 -2.99
N ARG A 57 4.70 -12.87 -2.98
CA ARG A 57 5.62 -11.75 -2.69
C ARG A 57 5.48 -10.60 -3.67
N ARG A 58 5.34 -10.91 -4.96
CA ARG A 58 5.14 -9.91 -6.00
C ARG A 58 3.83 -9.15 -5.78
N LYS A 59 2.73 -9.85 -5.53
CA LYS A 59 1.41 -9.26 -5.24
C LYS A 59 1.44 -8.38 -3.99
N GLU A 60 2.07 -8.84 -2.90
CA GLU A 60 2.23 -8.04 -1.69
C GLU A 60 3.05 -6.77 -1.95
N THR A 61 4.12 -6.87 -2.74
CA THR A 61 4.96 -5.74 -3.12
C THR A 61 4.19 -4.74 -3.99
N GLU A 62 3.49 -5.20 -5.01
CA GLU A 62 2.64 -4.35 -5.87
C GLU A 62 1.57 -3.61 -5.04
N HIS A 63 0.93 -4.31 -4.09
CA HIS A 63 -0.05 -3.70 -3.20
C HIS A 63 0.58 -2.65 -2.26
N ARG A 64 1.77 -2.91 -1.72
CA ARG A 64 2.52 -1.92 -0.93
C ARG A 64 2.87 -0.70 -1.77
N MET A 65 3.39 -0.90 -2.97
CA MET A 65 3.75 0.20 -3.89
C MET A 65 2.53 1.07 -4.23
N ARG A 66 1.37 0.44 -4.50
CA ARG A 66 0.13 1.17 -4.76
C ARG A 66 -0.28 2.03 -3.56
N ARG A 67 -0.28 1.46 -2.34
CA ARG A 67 -0.56 2.22 -1.12
C ARG A 67 0.40 3.38 -0.91
N THR A 68 1.69 3.17 -1.19
CA THR A 68 2.68 4.25 -1.09
C THR A 68 2.38 5.38 -2.07
N ARG A 69 2.00 5.08 -3.33
CA ARG A 69 1.60 6.10 -4.30
C ARG A 69 0.37 6.88 -3.85
N GLU A 70 -0.67 6.18 -3.40
CA GLU A 70 -1.89 6.82 -2.87
C GLU A 70 -1.56 7.75 -1.68
N ASN A 71 -0.61 7.38 -0.82
CA ASN A 71 -0.17 8.23 0.28
C ASN A 71 0.62 9.46 -0.21
N LEU A 72 1.46 9.31 -1.24
CA LEU A 72 2.22 10.41 -1.82
C LEU A 72 1.30 11.43 -2.50
N GLU A 73 0.28 10.97 -3.23
CA GLU A 73 -0.74 11.84 -3.83
C GLU A 73 -1.43 12.70 -2.77
N ARG A 74 -1.86 12.09 -1.64
CA ARG A 74 -2.46 12.85 -0.52
C ARG A 74 -1.50 13.86 0.10
N LEU A 75 -0.21 13.55 0.19
CA LEU A 75 0.79 14.48 0.71
C LEU A 75 1.01 15.66 -0.25
N GLU A 76 0.92 15.40 -1.56
CA GLU A 76 1.00 16.44 -2.57
C GLU A 76 -0.19 17.39 -2.49
N ASP A 77 -1.42 16.87 -2.35
CA ASP A 77 -2.62 17.67 -2.12
C ASP A 77 -2.50 18.55 -0.87
N LEU A 78 -2.05 17.97 0.25
CA LEU A 78 -1.85 18.70 1.50
C LEU A 78 -0.78 19.79 1.36
N ARG A 79 0.32 19.50 0.64
CA ARG A 79 1.38 20.49 0.37
C ARG A 79 0.83 21.67 -0.42
N GLU A 80 0.00 21.42 -1.42
CA GLU A 80 -0.63 22.50 -2.19
C GLU A 80 -1.57 23.35 -1.33
N GLU A 81 -2.39 22.71 -0.49
CA GLU A 81 -3.28 23.42 0.42
C GLU A 81 -2.50 24.32 1.38
N LEU A 82 -1.43 23.80 2.00
CA LEU A 82 -0.54 24.57 2.87
C LEU A 82 0.10 25.74 2.12
N GLY A 83 0.51 25.54 0.86
CA GLY A 83 1.02 26.62 0.02
C GLY A 83 0.02 27.76 -0.19
N ARG A 84 -1.26 27.44 -0.39
CA ARG A 84 -2.33 28.46 -0.51
C ARG A 84 -2.57 29.18 0.81
N GLN A 85 -2.55 28.46 1.93
CA GLN A 85 -2.69 29.04 3.27
C GLN A 85 -1.54 30.01 3.58
N LEU A 86 -0.30 29.64 3.25
CA LEU A 86 0.87 30.50 3.41
C LEU A 86 0.72 31.81 2.61
N GLN A 87 0.35 31.73 1.33
CA GLN A 87 0.13 32.93 0.51
C GLN A 87 -0.97 33.85 1.10
N HIS A 88 -2.01 33.26 1.69
CA HIS A 88 -3.05 34.05 2.36
C HIS A 88 -2.51 34.78 3.60
N LEU A 89 -1.75 34.07 4.44
CA LEU A 89 -1.11 34.61 5.63
C LEU A 89 -0.09 35.71 5.30
N GLU A 90 0.69 35.55 4.25
CA GLU A 90 1.63 36.57 3.78
C GLU A 90 0.91 37.88 3.40
N ARG A 91 -0.21 37.78 2.70
CA ARG A 91 -1.03 38.96 2.36
C ARG A 91 -1.62 39.63 3.60
N GLN A 92 -2.11 38.83 4.56
CA GLN A 92 -2.63 39.35 5.83
C GLN A 92 -1.53 40.07 6.63
N ALA A 93 -0.34 39.49 6.71
CA ALA A 93 0.81 40.07 7.39
C ALA A 93 1.22 41.41 6.75
N ALA A 94 1.33 41.46 5.42
CA ALA A 94 1.66 42.69 4.68
C ALA A 94 0.59 43.78 4.87
N ALA A 95 -0.69 43.43 4.91
CA ALA A 95 -1.76 44.38 5.19
C ALA A 95 -1.69 44.92 6.63
N ALA A 96 -1.40 44.05 7.60
CA ALA A 96 -1.24 44.43 9.00
C ALA A 96 -0.01 45.35 9.21
N GLU A 97 1.10 45.10 8.51
CA GLU A 97 2.28 45.98 8.53
C GLU A 97 1.97 47.37 7.96
N LYS A 98 1.31 47.44 6.80
CA LYS A 98 0.88 48.72 6.21
C LYS A 98 -0.05 49.49 7.13
N TYR A 99 -1.01 48.81 7.76
CA TYR A 99 -1.91 49.44 8.73
C TYR A 99 -1.15 50.02 9.92
N LYS A 100 -0.16 49.30 10.46
CA LYS A 100 0.70 49.80 11.54
C LYS A 100 1.45 51.06 11.11
N GLN A 101 2.02 51.07 9.90
CA GLN A 101 2.71 52.24 9.34
C GLN A 101 1.79 53.46 9.25
N PHE A 102 0.61 53.32 8.63
CA PHE A 102 -0.34 54.43 8.51
C PHE A 102 -0.82 54.95 9.87
N LYS A 103 -1.02 54.06 10.84
CA LYS A 103 -1.41 54.46 12.20
C LYS A 103 -0.30 55.22 12.93
N GLU A 104 0.96 54.90 12.65
CA GLU A 104 2.12 55.59 13.22
C GLU A 104 2.31 56.98 12.57
N GLU A 105 2.13 57.08 11.25
CA GLU A 105 2.09 58.35 10.52
C GLU A 105 0.97 59.27 11.01
N GLU A 106 -0.25 58.75 11.22
CA GLU A 106 -1.37 59.51 11.78
C GLU A 106 -1.07 60.03 13.19
N ARG A 107 -0.33 59.24 14.00
CA ARG A 107 0.08 59.64 15.36
C ARG A 107 1.17 60.70 15.37
N LEU A 108 2.10 60.68 14.41
CA LEU A 108 3.20 61.63 14.26
C LEU A 108 2.77 62.93 13.56
N GLY A 109 1.73 62.87 12.72
CA GLY A 109 1.16 64.03 12.03
C GLY A 109 0.18 64.86 12.85
N ARG A 110 -0.17 64.41 14.07
CA ARG A 110 -0.92 65.17 15.09
C ARG A 110 0.03 65.76 16.12
#